data_AF-A0A3S3UTR9-F1
#
_entry.id   AF-A0A3S3UTR9-F1
#
_cell.length_a   1.000
_cell.length_b   1.000
_cell.length_c   1.000
_cell.angle_alpha   90.00
_cell.angle_beta   90.00
_cell.angle_gamma   90.00
#
_symmetry.space_group_name_H-M   'P 1'
#
loop_
_entity.id
_entity.type
_entity.pdbx_description
1 polymer ?
#
loop_
_entity_poly.entity_id
_entity_poly.type
_entity_poly.pdbx_seq_one_letter_code
_entity_poly.pdbx_strand_id
1 'polypeptide(L)' 'MQLIITHRAPHLGAAGTSIDLTLSQAIYERLRGHVVEPTAPPPSPKAEASKPRAAKVSKEGPALRCPKDEEG' A
#
# COMPACT_ATOMS: atom_id res chain seq x y z
N MET A 1 -20.02 -3.04 -18.55
CA MET A 1 -19.97 -2.15 -17.37
C MET A 1 -18.61 -2.30 -16.70
N GLN A 2 -17.86 -1.22 -16.53
CA GLN A 2 -16.50 -1.28 -15.98
C GLN A 2 -16.53 -1.33 -14.45
N LEU A 3 -15.87 -2.32 -13.85
CA LEU A 3 -15.84 -2.59 -12.41
C LEU A 3 -14.43 -2.90 -11.93
N ILE A 4 -14.18 -2.69 -10.64
CA ILE A 4 -12.88 -2.94 -10.01
C ILE A 4 -12.89 -4.29 -9.31
N ILE A 5 -11.92 -5.14 -9.62
CA ILE A 5 -11.71 -6.44 -8.96
C ILE A 5 -11.29 -6.22 -7.50
N THR A 6 -11.84 -7.00 -6.58
CA THR A 6 -11.42 -7.02 -5.18
C THR A 6 -10.44 -8.18 -4.91
N HIS A 7 -9.76 -8.15 -3.77
CA HIS A 7 -8.87 -9.25 -3.34
C HIS A 7 -9.58 -10.61 -3.18
N ARG A 8 -10.92 -10.62 -3.13
CA ARG A 8 -11.72 -11.84 -2.94
C ARG A 8 -11.88 -12.65 -4.22
N ALA A 9 -11.56 -12.06 -5.38
CA ALA A 9 -11.79 -12.66 -6.68
C ALA A 9 -10.51 -12.80 -7.51
N PRO A 10 -9.51 -13.56 -7.03
CA PRO A 10 -8.25 -13.75 -7.77
C PRO A 10 -8.44 -14.44 -9.12
N HIS A 11 -9.54 -15.17 -9.30
CA HIS A 11 -9.91 -15.83 -10.55
C HIS A 11 -10.35 -14.85 -11.65
N LEU A 12 -10.75 -13.62 -11.28
CA LEU A 12 -11.07 -12.56 -12.26
C LEU A 12 -9.84 -11.76 -12.65
N GLY A 13 -8.77 -11.80 -11.84
CA GLY A 13 -7.53 -11.08 -12.06
C GLY A 13 -7.00 -10.41 -10.79
N ALA A 14 -6.07 -9.47 -10.98
CA ALA A 14 -5.47 -8.73 -9.88
C ALA A 14 -6.45 -7.71 -9.27
N ALA A 15 -6.49 -7.63 -7.94
CA ALA A 15 -7.29 -6.63 -7.24
C ALA A 15 -6.90 -5.19 -7.63
N GLY A 16 -7.89 -4.30 -7.70
CA GLY A 16 -7.70 -2.93 -8.19
C GLY A 16 -7.73 -2.79 -9.71
N THR A 17 -7.77 -3.90 -10.45
CA THR A 17 -7.84 -3.86 -11.92
C THR A 17 -9.27 -3.62 -12.38
N SER A 18 -9.41 -2.78 -13.40
CA SER A 18 -10.69 -2.55 -14.08
C SER A 18 -10.98 -3.64 -15.10
N ILE A 19 -12.16 -4.25 -15.01
CA ILE A 19 -12.66 -5.23 -15.99
C ILE A 19 -14.03 -4.84 -16.51
N ASP A 20 -14.34 -5.28 -17.73
CA ASP A 20 -15.66 -5.10 -18.32
C ASP A 20 -16.45 -6.41 -18.26
N LEU A 21 -17.62 -6.36 -17.65
CA LEU A 21 -18.51 -7.51 -17.49
C LEU A 21 -19.89 -7.24 -18.09
N THR A 22 -20.57 -8.33 -18.46
CA THR A 22 -22.00 -8.31 -18.77
C THR A 22 -22.81 -7.95 -17.53
N LEU A 23 -24.02 -7.40 -17.71
CA LEU A 23 -24.87 -6.96 -16.60
C LEU A 23 -25.15 -8.10 -15.59
N SER A 24 -25.54 -9.27 -16.10
CA SER A 24 -25.87 -10.43 -15.26
C SER A 24 -24.67 -10.91 -14.44
N GLN A 25 -23.49 -10.98 -15.08
CA GLN A 25 -22.27 -11.36 -14.39
C GLN A 25 -21.86 -10.32 -13.36
N ALA A 26 -21.92 -9.04 -13.70
CA ALA A 26 -21.63 -7.96 -12.78
C ALA A 26 -22.50 -8.01 -11.52
N ILE A 27 -23.81 -8.27 -11.66
CA ILE A 27 -24.72 -8.41 -10.51
C ILE A 27 -24.29 -9.60 -9.64
N TYR A 28 -24.02 -10.75 -10.26
CA TYR A 28 -23.60 -11.95 -9.55
C TYR A 28 -22.29 -11.74 -8.77
N GLU A 29 -21.29 -11.14 -9.41
CA GLU A 29 -20.00 -10.85 -8.80
C GLU A 29 -20.11 -9.78 -7.70
N ARG A 30 -20.97 -8.77 -7.88
CA ARG A 30 -21.25 -7.76 -6.83
C ARG A 30 -21.89 -8.39 -5.58
N LEU A 31 -22.85 -9.30 -5.76
CA LEU A 31 -23.50 -10.00 -4.63
C LEU A 31 -22.51 -10.85 -3.83
N ARG A 32 -21.45 -11.36 -4.49
CA ARG A 32 -20.34 -12.06 -3.84
C ARG A 32 -19.27 -11.13 -3.26
N GLY A 33 -19.36 -9.84 -3.51
CA GLY A 33 -18.34 -8.85 -3.13
C GLY A 33 -17.02 -9.03 -3.89
N HIS A 34 -17.06 -9.64 -5.08
CA HIS A 34 -15.89 -9.88 -5.93
C HIS A 34 -15.47 -8.64 -6.71
N VAL A 35 -16.43 -7.79 -7.07
CA VAL A 35 -16.21 -6.55 -7.81
C VAL A 35 -16.97 -5.40 -7.17
N VAL A 36 -16.47 -4.18 -7.33
CA VAL A 36 -17.11 -2.94 -6.88
C VAL A 36 -17.21 -1.94 -8.02
N GLU A 37 -18.13 -0.98 -7.91
CA GLU A 37 -18.14 0.13 -8.84
C GLU A 37 -16.87 0.96 -8.70
N PRO A 38 -16.33 1.48 -9.80
CA PRO A 38 -15.31 2.52 -9.73
C PRO A 38 -15.98 3.73 -9.06
N THR A 39 -15.77 3.90 -7.76
CA THR A 39 -15.98 5.21 -7.15
C THR A 39 -15.05 6.15 -7.90
N ALA A 40 -15.60 7.28 -8.40
CA ALA A 40 -14.82 8.37 -8.97
C ALA A 40 -13.55 8.56 -8.15
N PRO A 41 -12.39 8.82 -8.78
CA PRO A 41 -11.11 8.70 -8.10
C PRO A 41 -11.19 9.45 -6.78
N PRO A 42 -10.80 8.84 -5.64
CA PRO A 42 -10.53 9.65 -4.46
C PRO A 42 -9.60 10.78 -4.92
N PRO A 43 -9.78 12.03 -4.42
CA PRO A 43 -8.88 13.12 -4.80
C PRO A 43 -7.46 12.60 -4.65
N SER A 44 -6.70 12.64 -5.76
CA SER A 44 -5.37 12.07 -5.86
C SER A 44 -4.64 12.27 -4.53
N PRO A 45 -4.11 11.22 -3.87
CA PRO A 45 -3.17 11.48 -2.80
C PRO A 45 -2.11 12.36 -3.45
N LYS A 46 -1.99 13.60 -2.94
CA LYS A 46 -1.00 14.55 -3.39
C LYS A 46 0.29 13.78 -3.58
N ALA A 47 0.85 13.85 -4.77
CA ALA A 47 2.23 13.51 -4.98
C ALA A 47 3.03 14.37 -3.99
N GLU A 48 3.34 13.81 -2.81
CA GLU A 48 4.35 14.40 -1.95
C GLU A 48 5.66 14.15 -2.67
N ALA A 49 6.07 15.19 -3.39
CA ALA A 49 7.23 15.23 -4.22
C ALA A 49 8.45 14.66 -3.48
N SER A 50 9.22 13.88 -4.22
CA SER A 50 10.63 13.60 -4.04
C SER A 50 11.34 14.53 -3.05
N LYS A 51 11.82 13.98 -1.94
CA LYS A 51 13.03 14.51 -1.30
C LYS A 51 14.23 13.75 -1.87
N PRO A 52 15.11 14.39 -2.65
CA PRO A 52 16.43 13.83 -2.92
C PRO A 52 17.42 14.23 -1.80
N ARG A 53 18.46 13.40 -1.66
CA ARG A 53 19.68 13.54 -0.81
C ARG A 53 19.49 13.33 0.70
N ALA A 54 20.37 12.64 1.41
CA ALA A 54 21.78 12.34 1.12
C ALA A 54 22.21 11.00 1.71
N ALA A 55 23.00 10.24 0.96
CA ALA A 55 23.95 9.31 1.55
C ALA A 55 25.05 10.11 2.25
N LYS A 56 25.18 9.98 3.57
CA LYS A 56 26.46 10.09 4.28
C LYS A 56 26.46 9.14 5.47
N VAL A 57 27.33 8.14 5.37
CA VAL A 57 27.88 7.37 6.50
C VAL A 57 28.47 8.34 7.54
N SER A 58 28.18 8.10 8.80
CA SER A 58 28.97 8.46 10.01
C SER A 58 28.33 7.67 11.15
N LYS A 59 28.78 6.44 11.46
CA LYS A 59 29.91 6.09 12.34
C LYS A 59 29.88 6.85 13.67
N GLU A 60 29.12 6.35 14.64
CA GLU A 60 29.52 6.24 16.06
C GLU A 60 28.41 5.52 16.83
N GLY A 61 28.65 4.26 17.19
CA GLY A 61 27.88 3.57 18.22
C GLY A 61 28.33 4.05 19.61
N PRO A 62 27.47 3.93 20.64
CA PRO A 62 27.73 4.51 21.94
C PRO A 62 28.97 3.90 22.59
N ALA A 63 29.84 4.74 23.13
CA ALA A 63 31.00 4.34 23.91
C ALA A 63 30.56 3.52 25.14
N LEU A 64 30.97 2.25 25.17
CA LEU A 64 30.91 1.42 26.37
C LEU A 64 31.79 2.07 27.44
N ARG A 65 31.18 2.66 28.48
CA ARG A 65 31.90 3.11 29.67
C ARG A 65 32.40 1.89 30.45
N CYS A 66 33.70 1.74 30.57
CA CYS A 66 34.34 0.93 31.61
C CYS A 66 34.25 1.65 32.97
N PRO A 67 34.15 0.92 34.09
CA PRO A 67 33.99 1.51 35.42
C PRO A 67 35.35 1.71 36.10
N LYS A 68 35.53 2.80 36.85
CA LYS A 68 36.37 2.81 38.06
C LYS A 68 36.11 4.07 38.90
N ASP A 69 35.26 3.94 39.90
CA ASP A 69 35.31 4.79 41.09
C ASP A 69 36.25 4.11 42.08
N GLU A 70 37.33 4.79 42.43
CA GLU A 70 38.27 4.43 43.48
C GLU A 70 38.23 5.60 44.48
N GLU A 71 37.50 5.45 45.59
CA GLU A 71 37.78 6.18 46.82
C GLU A 71 37.14 5.43 48.01
N GLY A 72 37.99 5.04 48.96
CA GLY A 72 37.67 4.28 50.17
C GLY A 72 38.88 3.51 50.68
#